data_AF-A0A9X8ITQ3-F1
#
_entry.id   AF-A0A9X8ITQ3-F1
#
_cell.length_a   1.000
_cell.length_b   1.000
_cell.length_c   1.000
_cell.angle_alpha   90.00
_cell.angle_beta   90.00
_cell.angle_gamma   90.00
#
_symmetry.space_group_name_H-M   'P 1'
#
loop_
_entity.id
_entity.type
_entity.pdbx_description
1 polymer ?
#
loop_
_entity_poly.entity_id
_entity_poly.type
_entity_poly.pdbx_seq_one_letter_code
_entity_poly.pdbx_strand_id
1 'polypeptide(L)'
;NVQIVACGTSFHAGMVARYWLEELAGIPCQVEVASEFRYRKVVVQPDTLFVTISQSGETADTLAALRNAKELGFLASLAICHVGISSLVRESDLTLLTQAGREIGVASTKAFTTQLVGLLLLTLSLGQVRGTLANGVEATLVEELRRLPTRLGEALAMDSTVEKIAELF
;
A
#
# COMPACT_ATOMS: atom_id res chain seq x y z
N ASN A 1 -11.95 -9.11 5.83
CA ASN A 1 -11.36 -9.10 4.46
C ASN A 1 -10.68 -7.77 4.20
N VAL A 2 -9.79 -7.67 3.20
CA VAL A 2 -9.20 -6.38 2.77
C VAL A 2 -9.42 -6.18 1.27
N GLN A 3 -9.96 -5.03 0.89
CA GLN A 3 -10.06 -4.57 -0.50
C GLN A 3 -9.11 -3.40 -0.71
N ILE A 4 -8.08 -3.58 -1.53
CA ILE A 4 -7.14 -2.53 -1.91
C ILE A 4 -7.54 -1.96 -3.27
N VAL A 5 -7.62 -0.64 -3.38
CA VAL A 5 -7.93 0.06 -4.63
C VAL A 5 -6.93 1.19 -4.87
N ALA A 6 -6.28 1.15 -6.03
CA ALA A 6 -5.23 2.12 -6.39
C ALA A 6 -5.00 2.18 -7.91
N CYS A 7 -4.12 3.08 -8.37
CA CYS A 7 -3.70 3.18 -9.77
C CYS A 7 -2.17 3.08 -9.92
N GLY A 8 -1.70 2.58 -11.06
CA GLY A 8 -0.29 2.58 -11.46
C GLY A 8 0.64 1.93 -10.43
N THR A 9 1.74 2.61 -10.09
CA THR A 9 2.73 2.12 -9.10
C THR A 9 2.11 1.77 -7.75
N SER A 10 1.11 2.52 -7.28
CA SER A 10 0.42 2.24 -6.01
C SER A 10 -0.42 0.94 -6.07
N PHE A 11 -0.96 0.60 -7.24
CA PHE A 11 -1.63 -0.68 -7.46
C PHE A 11 -0.64 -1.84 -7.35
N HIS A 12 0.56 -1.70 -7.91
CA HIS A 12 1.61 -2.72 -7.77
C HIS A 12 2.04 -2.90 -6.30
N ALA A 13 2.05 -1.84 -5.49
CA ALA A 13 2.33 -1.97 -4.05
C ALA A 13 1.24 -2.80 -3.35
N GLY A 14 -0.03 -2.56 -3.71
CA GLY A 14 -1.16 -3.38 -3.25
C GLY A 14 -1.02 -4.85 -3.64
N MET A 15 -0.58 -5.13 -4.87
CA MET A 15 -0.36 -6.51 -5.36
C MET A 15 0.68 -7.26 -4.54
N VAL A 16 1.76 -6.59 -4.11
CA VAL A 16 2.75 -7.17 -3.19
C VAL A 16 2.11 -7.44 -1.82
N ALA A 17 1.39 -6.45 -1.28
CA ALA A 17 0.77 -6.56 0.04
C ALA A 17 -0.29 -7.65 0.14
N ARG A 18 -0.95 -8.02 -0.97
CA ARG A 18 -1.87 -9.16 -1.01
C ARG A 18 -1.19 -10.45 -0.51
N TYR A 19 0.02 -10.73 -0.98
CA TYR A 19 0.77 -11.91 -0.55
C TYR A 19 1.04 -11.87 0.95
N TRP A 20 1.45 -10.71 1.48
CA TRP A 20 1.70 -10.56 2.92
C TRP A 20 0.43 -10.71 3.76
N LEU A 21 -0.68 -10.10 3.35
CA LEU A 21 -1.96 -10.18 4.07
C LEU A 21 -2.49 -11.62 4.11
N GLU A 22 -2.36 -12.36 3.01
CA GLU A 22 -2.81 -13.74 2.94
C GLU A 22 -1.88 -14.70 3.67
N GLU A 23 -0.57 -14.60 3.45
CA GLU A 23 0.44 -15.52 4.01
C GLU A 23 0.69 -15.27 5.50
N LEU A 24 0.87 -14.01 5.90
CA LEU A 24 1.25 -13.68 7.28
C LEU A 24 0.03 -13.52 8.18
N ALA A 25 -1.00 -12.81 7.70
CA ALA A 25 -2.16 -12.49 8.54
C ALA A 25 -3.34 -13.44 8.33
N GLY A 26 -3.34 -14.27 7.28
CA GLY A 26 -4.45 -15.17 6.94
C GLY A 26 -5.72 -14.40 6.52
N ILE A 27 -5.56 -13.20 5.96
CA ILE A 27 -6.68 -12.33 5.59
C ILE A 27 -6.82 -12.32 4.06
N PRO A 28 -7.98 -12.75 3.52
CA PRO A 28 -8.25 -12.64 2.09
C PRO A 28 -8.12 -11.19 1.62
N CYS A 29 -7.35 -10.98 0.56
CA CYS A 29 -7.09 -9.66 0.03
C CYS A 29 -7.35 -9.59 -1.48
N GLN A 30 -8.18 -8.62 -1.88
CA GLN A 30 -8.40 -8.28 -3.29
C GLN A 30 -7.73 -6.95 -3.60
N VAL A 31 -7.11 -6.86 -4.77
CA VAL A 31 -6.44 -5.65 -5.26
C VAL A 31 -7.00 -5.33 -6.62
N GLU A 32 -7.50 -4.11 -6.79
CA GLU A 32 -8.14 -3.69 -8.03
C GLU A 32 -7.64 -2.33 -8.51
N VAL A 33 -7.61 -2.17 -9.83
CA VAL A 33 -7.35 -0.88 -10.46
C VAL A 33 -8.56 0.02 -10.23
N ALA A 34 -8.34 1.24 -9.74
CA ALA A 34 -9.43 2.11 -9.31
C ALA A 34 -10.41 2.50 -10.44
N SER A 35 -9.91 2.64 -11.67
CA SER A 35 -10.75 2.91 -12.84
C SER A 35 -11.78 1.80 -13.08
N GLU A 36 -11.40 0.54 -12.90
CA GLU A 36 -12.31 -0.61 -13.06
C GLU A 36 -13.30 -0.71 -11.89
N PHE A 37 -12.80 -0.57 -10.66
CA PHE A 37 -13.62 -0.63 -9.45
C PHE A 37 -14.75 0.42 -9.48
N ARG A 38 -14.44 1.63 -9.96
CA ARG A 38 -15.37 2.76 -10.01
C ARG A 38 -16.62 2.48 -10.86
N TYR A 39 -16.49 1.77 -11.97
CA TYR A 39 -17.55 1.65 -12.97
C TYR A 39 -18.28 0.31 -12.93
N ARG A 40 -17.76 -0.70 -12.23
CA ARG A 40 -18.41 -2.01 -12.13
C ARG A 40 -19.36 -2.10 -10.95
N LYS A 41 -20.31 -3.04 -11.04
CA LYS A 41 -21.09 -3.45 -9.86
C LYS A 41 -20.18 -4.27 -8.94
N VAL A 42 -19.93 -3.76 -7.74
CA VAL A 42 -19.09 -4.41 -6.72
C VAL A 42 -19.98 -5.17 -5.74
N VAL A 43 -19.56 -6.39 -5.39
CA VAL A 43 -20.16 -7.17 -4.30
C VAL A 43 -19.23 -7.06 -3.11
N VAL A 44 -19.65 -6.37 -2.06
CA VAL A 44 -18.85 -6.16 -0.85
C VAL A 44 -19.06 -7.33 0.10
N GLN A 45 -17.96 -7.98 0.50
CA GLN A 45 -18.00 -9.00 1.54
C GLN A 45 -18.20 -8.34 2.91
N PRO A 46 -18.90 -8.97 3.87
CA PRO A 46 -18.98 -8.48 5.23
C PRO A 46 -17.60 -8.26 5.85
N ASP A 47 -17.51 -7.30 6.78
CA ASP A 47 -16.30 -6.98 7.54
C ASP A 47 -15.06 -6.75 6.66
N THR A 48 -15.25 -6.00 5.57
CA THR A 48 -14.18 -5.66 4.63
C THR A 48 -13.65 -4.26 4.91
N LEU A 49 -12.34 -4.16 5.15
CA LEU A 49 -11.61 -2.90 5.18
C LEU A 49 -11.34 -2.43 3.74
N PHE A 50 -11.73 -1.20 3.42
CA PHE A 50 -11.42 -0.57 2.13
C PHE A 50 -10.14 0.25 2.24
N VAL A 51 -9.10 -0.14 1.50
CA VAL A 51 -7.78 0.51 1.55
C VAL A 51 -7.52 1.22 0.23
N THR A 52 -7.25 2.53 0.30
CA THR A 52 -6.76 3.29 -0.85
C THR A 52 -5.27 3.58 -0.72
N ILE A 53 -4.56 3.54 -1.84
CA ILE A 53 -3.12 3.87 -1.88
C ILE A 53 -2.90 4.97 -2.92
N SER A 54 -2.36 6.11 -2.50
CA SER A 54 -2.04 7.21 -3.40
C SER A 54 -0.89 8.05 -2.87
N GLN A 55 0.06 8.43 -3.72
CA GLN A 55 1.12 9.38 -3.34
C GLN A 55 0.53 10.78 -3.12
N SER A 56 -0.26 11.29 -4.08
CA SER A 56 -0.80 12.65 -4.02
C SER A 56 -2.00 12.77 -3.09
N GLY A 57 -2.76 11.68 -2.93
CA GLY A 57 -4.05 11.70 -2.26
C GLY A 57 -5.18 12.33 -3.09
N GLU A 58 -4.91 12.66 -4.36
CA GLU A 58 -5.81 13.37 -5.28
C GLU A 58 -6.05 12.60 -6.58
N THR A 59 -5.60 11.34 -6.68
CA THR A 59 -5.81 10.49 -7.86
C THR A 59 -7.32 10.32 -8.09
N ALA A 60 -7.84 10.90 -9.18
CA ALA A 60 -9.28 11.06 -9.41
C ALA A 60 -10.07 9.75 -9.30
N ASP A 61 -9.61 8.68 -9.95
CA ASP A 61 -10.30 7.38 -9.92
C ASP A 61 -10.24 6.73 -8.53
N THR A 62 -9.13 6.86 -7.82
CA THR A 62 -9.00 6.34 -6.46
C THR A 62 -9.89 7.11 -5.48
N LEU A 63 -9.98 8.43 -5.61
CA LEU A 63 -10.87 9.26 -4.80
C LEU A 63 -12.34 8.97 -5.11
N ALA A 64 -12.70 8.78 -6.38
CA ALA A 64 -14.04 8.36 -6.76
C ALA A 64 -14.38 6.97 -6.20
N ALA A 65 -13.43 6.03 -6.23
CA ALA A 65 -13.61 4.70 -5.65
C ALA A 65 -13.85 4.77 -4.12
N LEU A 66 -13.12 5.63 -3.38
CA LEU A 66 -13.37 5.86 -1.96
C LEU A 66 -14.79 6.36 -1.70
N ARG A 67 -15.24 7.35 -2.46
CA ARG A 67 -16.59 7.91 -2.31
C ARG A 67 -17.66 6.87 -2.60
N ASN A 68 -17.50 6.08 -3.66
CA ASN A 68 -18.39 4.96 -3.96
C ASN A 68 -18.38 3.92 -2.82
N ALA A 69 -17.21 3.59 -2.26
CA ALA A 69 -17.09 2.59 -1.19
C ALA A 69 -17.88 2.98 0.07
N LYS A 70 -18.01 4.28 0.39
CA LYS A 70 -18.83 4.75 1.52
C LYS A 70 -20.31 4.40 1.39
N GLU A 71 -20.81 4.25 0.17
CA GLU A 71 -22.20 3.89 -0.10
C GLU A 71 -22.41 2.35 -0.17
N LEU A 72 -21.33 1.57 -0.26
CA LEU A 72 -21.36 0.13 -0.54
C LEU A 72 -21.23 -0.76 0.72
N GLY A 73 -21.19 -0.17 1.91
CA GLY A 73 -21.23 -0.92 3.18
C GLY A 73 -19.90 -1.58 3.58
N PHE A 74 -18.76 -1.03 3.17
CA PHE A 74 -17.47 -1.42 3.75
C PHE A 74 -17.42 -1.09 5.25
N LEU A 75 -16.65 -1.87 6.01
CA LEU A 75 -16.54 -1.72 7.48
C LEU A 75 -15.92 -0.38 7.88
N ALA A 76 -14.85 -0.01 7.17
CA ALA A 76 -14.13 1.24 7.34
C ALA A 76 -13.26 1.48 6.10
N SER A 77 -12.79 2.71 5.96
CA SER A 77 -11.84 3.13 4.94
C SER A 77 -10.49 3.55 5.54
N LEU A 78 -9.40 3.12 4.91
CA LEU A 78 -8.03 3.48 5.26
C LEU A 78 -7.33 4.08 4.03
N ALA A 79 -6.78 5.29 4.17
CA ALA A 79 -5.88 5.87 3.17
C ALA A 79 -4.42 5.68 3.56
N ILE A 80 -3.66 4.97 2.72
CA ILE A 80 -2.18 4.97 2.75
C ILE A 80 -1.71 6.06 1.79
N CYS A 81 -1.27 7.18 2.35
CA CYS A 81 -1.01 8.40 1.57
C CYS A 81 0.27 9.10 2.01
N HIS A 82 0.91 9.83 1.09
CA HIS A 82 2.03 10.68 1.49
C HIS A 82 1.56 12.06 2.00
N VAL A 83 0.63 12.71 1.28
CA VAL A 83 0.17 14.08 1.59
C VAL A 83 -0.93 14.05 2.65
N GLY A 84 -0.62 14.48 3.88
CA GLY A 84 -1.53 14.44 5.03
C GLY A 84 -2.70 15.43 5.03
N ILE A 85 -2.75 16.36 4.08
CA ILE A 85 -3.87 17.30 3.92
C ILE A 85 -4.68 17.03 2.65
N SER A 86 -4.50 15.87 2.02
CA SER A 86 -5.17 15.53 0.75
C SER A 86 -6.62 15.09 0.93
N SER A 87 -7.37 15.05 -0.17
CA SER A 87 -8.77 14.62 -0.20
C SER A 87 -8.95 13.20 0.30
N LEU A 88 -8.14 12.24 -0.17
CA LEU A 88 -8.21 10.85 0.31
C LEU A 88 -8.00 10.75 1.82
N VAL A 89 -7.06 11.53 2.39
CA VAL A 89 -6.79 11.54 3.84
C VAL A 89 -7.96 12.14 4.61
N ARG A 90 -8.51 13.27 4.16
CA ARG A 90 -9.66 13.91 4.83
C ARG A 90 -10.94 13.09 4.75
N GLU A 91 -11.12 12.33 3.68
CA GLU A 91 -12.34 11.57 3.44
C GLU A 91 -12.28 10.13 3.96
N SER A 92 -11.12 9.61 4.37
CA SER A 92 -11.04 8.25 4.94
C SER A 92 -11.24 8.24 6.45
N ASP A 93 -11.73 7.13 6.98
CA ASP A 93 -11.93 6.95 8.44
C ASP A 93 -10.59 6.83 9.18
N LEU A 94 -9.64 6.15 8.55
CA LEU A 94 -8.29 5.91 9.05
C LEU A 94 -7.25 6.37 8.03
N THR A 95 -6.07 6.75 8.52
CA THR A 95 -4.99 7.25 7.66
C THR A 95 -3.63 6.72 8.13
N LEU A 96 -2.79 6.36 7.17
CA LEU A 96 -1.40 5.97 7.39
C LEU A 96 -0.50 6.78 6.46
N LEU A 97 0.33 7.65 7.05
CA LEU A 97 1.18 8.56 6.29
C LEU A 97 2.55 7.93 6.00
N THR A 98 2.92 7.85 4.72
CA THR A 98 4.17 7.18 4.29
C THR A 98 5.43 8.01 4.50
N GLN A 99 5.31 9.32 4.77
CA GLN A 99 6.43 10.23 5.06
C GLN A 99 7.60 10.25 4.04
N ALA A 100 7.33 9.90 2.77
CA ALA A 100 8.35 9.87 1.70
C ALA A 100 8.98 11.23 1.34
N GLY A 101 8.41 12.35 1.79
CA GLY A 101 8.69 13.70 1.32
C GLY A 101 8.24 13.97 -0.13
N ARG A 102 8.33 15.23 -0.55
CA ARG A 102 7.90 15.67 -1.91
C ARG A 102 8.64 14.89 -3.01
N GLU A 103 7.90 14.35 -3.96
CA GLU A 103 8.42 13.66 -5.15
C GLU A 103 8.14 14.53 -6.37
N ILE A 104 9.18 14.84 -7.15
CA ILE A 104 9.10 15.71 -8.35
C ILE A 104 9.15 14.88 -9.63
N GLY A 105 9.83 13.72 -9.59
CA GLY A 105 9.91 12.81 -10.71
C GLY A 105 8.54 12.27 -11.11
N VAL A 106 8.35 12.07 -12.41
CA VAL A 106 7.11 11.52 -12.98
C VAL A 106 6.95 10.04 -12.61
N ALA A 107 8.04 9.27 -12.71
CA ALA A 107 8.08 7.89 -12.23
C ALA A 107 8.22 7.88 -10.70
N SER A 108 7.34 7.15 -10.04
CA SER A 108 7.37 7.03 -8.58
C SER A 108 8.46 6.05 -8.14
N THR A 109 9.24 6.46 -7.14
CA THR A 109 10.39 5.73 -6.62
C THR A 109 10.24 5.52 -5.11
N LYS A 110 10.52 6.55 -4.32
CA LYS A 110 10.43 6.52 -2.86
C LYS A 110 9.00 6.34 -2.37
N ALA A 111 7.99 6.89 -3.05
CA ALA A 111 6.61 6.68 -2.65
C ALA A 111 6.21 5.20 -2.76
N PHE A 112 6.66 4.47 -3.78
CA PHE A 112 6.44 3.02 -3.87
C PHE A 112 7.04 2.25 -2.68
N THR A 113 8.34 2.45 -2.40
CA THR A 113 9.02 1.73 -1.32
C THR A 113 8.44 2.04 0.06
N THR A 114 8.04 3.29 0.31
CA THR A 114 7.40 3.67 1.58
C THR A 114 5.95 3.18 1.69
N GLN A 115 5.23 3.05 0.58
CA GLN A 115 3.92 2.38 0.55
C GLN A 115 4.05 0.91 0.94
N LEU A 116 5.08 0.21 0.42
CA LEU A 116 5.37 -1.18 0.81
C LEU A 116 5.64 -1.31 2.31
N VAL A 117 6.44 -0.41 2.90
CA VAL A 117 6.66 -0.39 4.35
C VAL A 117 5.35 -0.17 5.10
N GLY A 118 4.52 0.79 4.68
CA GLY A 118 3.21 1.05 5.30
C GLY A 118 2.26 -0.14 5.24
N LEU A 119 2.25 -0.85 4.11
CA LEU A 119 1.44 -2.06 3.91
C LEU A 119 1.94 -3.25 4.74
N LEU A 120 3.25 -3.41 4.89
CA LEU A 120 3.82 -4.44 5.75
C LEU A 120 3.48 -4.17 7.23
N LEU A 121 3.58 -2.92 7.67
CA LEU A 121 3.18 -2.52 9.02
C LEU A 121 1.68 -2.75 9.28
N LEU A 122 0.82 -2.43 8.29
CA LEU A 122 -0.61 -2.75 8.35
C LEU A 122 -0.83 -4.26 8.48
N THR A 123 -0.12 -5.06 7.69
CA THR A 123 -0.21 -6.52 7.72
C THR A 123 0.17 -7.09 9.09
N LEU A 124 1.30 -6.63 9.65
CA LEU A 124 1.76 -7.04 10.97
C LEU A 124 0.76 -6.64 12.06
N SER A 125 0.24 -5.42 12.02
CA SER A 125 -0.76 -4.97 12.99
C SER A 125 -2.03 -5.82 12.95
N LEU A 126 -2.55 -6.11 11.75
CA LEU A 126 -3.74 -6.96 11.59
C LEU A 126 -3.47 -8.40 12.04
N GLY A 127 -2.32 -8.97 11.68
CA GLY A 127 -1.94 -10.32 12.07
C GLY A 127 -1.74 -10.46 13.59
N GLN A 128 -1.15 -9.45 14.23
CA GLN A 128 -0.94 -9.40 15.68
C GLN A 128 -2.28 -9.38 16.42
N VAL A 129 -3.19 -8.49 16.04
CA VAL A 129 -4.53 -8.39 16.65
C VAL A 129 -5.33 -9.68 16.48
N ARG A 130 -5.16 -10.38 15.36
CA ARG A 130 -5.84 -11.66 15.09
C ARG A 130 -5.13 -12.87 15.71
N GLY A 131 -3.92 -12.71 16.24
CA GLY A 131 -3.10 -13.82 16.74
C GLY A 131 -2.71 -14.83 15.65
N THR A 132 -2.60 -14.41 14.39
CA THR A 132 -2.26 -15.30 13.26
C THR A 132 -0.77 -15.33 12.93
N LEU A 133 0.01 -14.37 13.43
CA LEU A 133 1.45 -14.34 13.22
C LEU A 133 2.13 -15.48 13.96
N ALA A 134 3.01 -16.21 13.27
CA ALA A 134 3.85 -17.21 13.92
C ALA A 134 4.84 -16.54 14.90
N ASN A 135 5.19 -17.27 15.96
CA ASN A 135 6.07 -16.79 17.02
C ASN A 135 7.39 -16.25 16.46
N GLY A 136 7.75 -15.02 16.82
CA GLY A 136 9.00 -14.37 16.42
C GLY A 136 9.01 -13.75 15.02
N VAL A 137 8.00 -14.00 14.17
CA VAL A 137 7.92 -13.42 12.82
C VAL A 137 7.80 -11.89 12.88
N GLU A 138 6.94 -11.36 13.75
CA GLU A 138 6.79 -9.91 13.94
C GLU A 138 8.11 -9.26 14.32
N ALA A 139 8.78 -9.79 15.35
CA ALA A 139 10.07 -9.26 15.82
C ALA A 139 11.14 -9.30 14.74
N THR A 140 11.17 -10.38 13.96
CA THR A 140 12.12 -10.54 12.85
C THR A 140 11.88 -9.52 11.74
N LEU A 141 10.62 -9.36 11.29
CA LEU A 141 10.28 -8.43 10.22
C LEU A 141 10.47 -6.97 10.66
N VAL A 142 10.17 -6.63 11.92
CA VAL A 142 10.44 -5.30 12.46
C VAL A 142 11.94 -5.01 12.48
N GLU A 143 12.77 -5.99 12.84
CA GLU A 143 14.23 -5.83 12.82
C GLU A 143 14.77 -5.67 11.39
N GLU A 144 14.25 -6.43 10.42
CA GLU A 144 14.63 -6.25 9.02
C GLU A 144 14.15 -4.90 8.46
N LEU A 145 12.99 -4.38 8.88
CA LEU A 145 12.56 -3.02 8.55
C LEU A 145 13.52 -1.94 9.09
N ARG A 146 14.11 -2.15 10.28
CA ARG A 146 15.14 -1.23 10.82
C ARG A 146 16.43 -1.25 10.01
N ARG A 147 16.78 -2.41 9.43
CA ARG A 147 17.96 -2.59 8.58
C ARG A 147 17.74 -2.16 7.13
N LEU A 148 16.48 -1.99 6.72
CA LEU A 148 16.11 -1.65 5.35
C LEU A 148 16.85 -0.42 4.80
N PRO A 149 17.07 0.69 5.54
CA PRO A 149 17.85 1.82 5.02
C PRO A 149 19.28 1.44 4.62
N THR A 150 19.94 0.58 5.40
CA THR A 150 21.28 0.07 5.07
C THR A 150 21.24 -0.79 3.81
N ARG A 151 20.26 -1.70 3.70
CA ARG A 151 20.07 -2.55 2.51
C ARG A 151 19.78 -1.74 1.25
N LEU A 152 19.01 -0.67 1.36
CA LEU A 152 18.77 0.26 0.26
C LEU A 152 20.07 0.96 -0.16
N GLY A 153 20.92 1.34 0.80
CA GLY A 153 22.26 1.87 0.51
C GLY A 153 23.15 0.88 -0.26
N GLU A 154 23.14 -0.39 0.15
CA GLU A 154 23.86 -1.47 -0.55
C GLU A 154 23.35 -1.66 -1.98
N ALA A 155 22.02 -1.64 -2.19
CA ALA A 155 21.43 -1.74 -3.52
C ALA A 155 21.78 -0.53 -4.40
N LEU A 156 21.75 0.68 -3.85
CA LEU A 156 22.13 1.91 -4.58
C LEU A 156 23.62 1.94 -4.94
N ALA A 157 24.49 1.27 -4.17
CA ALA A 157 25.90 1.15 -4.53
C ALA A 157 26.15 0.35 -5.84
N MET A 158 25.13 -0.36 -6.35
CA MET A 158 25.17 -1.06 -7.62
C MET A 158 24.98 -0.14 -8.85
N ASP A 159 24.77 1.17 -8.67
CA ASP A 159 24.47 2.14 -9.73
C ASP A 159 25.41 2.02 -10.95
N SER A 160 26.73 2.05 -10.72
CA SER A 160 27.73 1.90 -11.79
C SER A 160 27.67 0.56 -12.55
N THR A 161 27.14 -0.50 -11.92
CA THR A 161 26.94 -1.79 -12.58
C THR A 161 25.68 -1.76 -13.43
N VAL A 162 24.61 -1.15 -12.91
CA VAL A 162 23.34 -0.99 -13.64
C VAL A 162 23.53 -0.09 -14.87
N GLU A 163 24.29 0.99 -14.76
CA GLU A 163 24.63 1.89 -15.87
C GLU A 163 25.29 1.13 -17.03
N LYS A 164 26.30 0.30 -16.74
CA LYS A 164 26.97 -0.53 -17.76
C LYS A 164 26.05 -1.53 -18.43
N ILE A 165 25.10 -2.10 -17.68
CA ILE A 165 24.13 -3.05 -18.24
C ILE A 165 23.12 -2.32 -19.14
N ALA A 166 22.75 -1.09 -18.79
CA ALA A 166 21.79 -0.30 -19.55
C ALA A 166 22.28 0.03 -20.97
N GLU A 167 23.60 0.08 -21.22
CA GLU A 167 24.18 0.25 -22.56
C GLU A 167 23.82 -0.87 -23.55
N LEU A 168 23.28 -2.00 -23.07
CA LEU A 168 22.84 -3.11 -23.93
C LEU A 168 21.45 -2.90 -24.57
N PHE A 169 20.73 -1.84 -24.21
CA PHE A 169 19.37 -1.53 -24.67
C PHE A 169 19.28 -0.11 -25.26
#